data_AF-A0ABD6QG47-F1
#
_entry.id   AF-A0ABD6QG47-F1
#
_cell.length_a   1.000
_cell.length_b   1.000
_cell.length_c   1.000
_cell.angle_alpha   90.00
_cell.angle_beta   90.00
_cell.angle_gamma   90.00
#
_symmetry.space_group_name_H-M   'P 1'
#
loop_
_entity.id
_entity.type
_entity.pdbx_description
1 polymer ?
#
loop_
_entity_poly.entity_id
_entity_poly.type
_entity_poly.pdbx_seq_one_letter_code
_entity_poly.pdbx_strand_id
1 'polypeptide(L)'
;MTGVAGTAFDEESQGFRVKRRIWGGIVAALGAILIAAGVITSQTLVFMSTSGMTQSLRCGTAFDRDEDAATVYATERAKRDLTEATLRGLGDQILTDPSQHRREASKSTLDLNTECAGALSAKRAWSIGLGSIGVLFVVLGSLLVGLSFRTPQPGKWKSRMQKLVKGARFPTWMLTCPDWVQACLVSASGLTGGFAGLANDAARWTWVGITVIIWIFAILLSVARSVDTARRKDELNTLKADHQTATQNLLGNELHSLAQVTAEAVATDDPIERRSQARVARQALISGAAHLVGTVGTRANLFRLSPAQDEMRLEPLGFAGRGQRSTRVFRAGDKTFDWAMMEKGRFVKSAKDELVGDERDVPYETFLTYPVSIGQDRIHGVLTVDSPKTGDLEEPRDMPIMALLSALIATTYESEKYPKPR
;
A
#
# COMPACT_ATOMS: atom_id res chain seq x y z
N MET A 1 14.08 9.40 47.39
CA MET A 1 13.61 10.44 46.45
C MET A 1 13.68 9.85 45.05
N THR A 2 12.55 9.36 44.57
CA THR A 2 12.39 8.56 43.37
C THR A 2 11.91 9.45 42.22
N GLY A 3 12.73 9.60 41.18
CA GLY A 3 12.36 10.25 39.92
C GLY A 3 12.54 9.26 38.77
N VAL A 4 11.44 8.63 38.37
CA VAL A 4 11.34 7.76 37.20
C VAL A 4 11.05 8.66 35.99
N ALA A 5 11.99 8.74 35.06
CA ALA A 5 11.81 9.39 33.77
C ALA A 5 12.11 8.38 32.67
N GLY A 6 11.06 7.81 32.09
CA GLY A 6 11.20 6.84 31.01
C GLY A 6 9.87 6.32 30.51
N THR A 7 9.19 7.09 29.65
CA THR A 7 8.23 6.63 28.63
C THR A 7 7.77 7.86 27.83
N ALA A 8 8.44 8.21 26.73
CA ALA A 8 7.97 9.32 25.87
C ALA A 8 8.21 9.12 24.36
N PHE A 9 8.78 7.99 23.92
CA PHE A 9 9.19 7.83 22.51
C PHE A 9 8.38 6.81 21.68
N ASP A 10 7.36 6.16 22.26
CA ASP A 10 6.58 5.11 21.54
C ASP A 10 5.12 5.50 21.18
N GLU A 11 4.61 6.65 21.63
CA GLU A 11 3.23 7.05 21.30
C GLU A 11 3.06 7.72 19.92
N GLU A 12 4.11 8.32 19.35
CA GLU A 12 3.97 9.11 18.11
C GLU A 12 3.86 8.24 16.84
N SER A 13 4.37 7.00 16.89
CA SER A 13 4.34 6.03 15.79
C SER A 13 2.96 5.39 15.58
N GLN A 14 2.17 5.21 16.65
CA GLN A 14 0.83 4.62 16.56
C GLN A 14 -0.21 5.61 16.02
N GLY A 15 -0.06 6.92 16.30
CA GLY A 15 -0.98 7.96 15.83
C GLY A 15 -1.05 8.10 14.30
N PHE A 16 0.06 7.86 13.61
CA PHE A 16 0.13 8.04 12.14
C PHE A 16 -0.53 6.90 11.35
N ARG A 17 -0.51 5.67 11.86
CA ARG A 17 -1.19 4.52 11.21
C ARG A 17 -2.70 4.59 11.35
N VAL A 18 -3.21 5.11 12.47
CA VAL A 18 -4.65 5.24 12.71
C VAL A 18 -5.26 6.34 11.82
N LYS A 19 -4.59 7.50 11.67
CA LYS A 19 -5.06 8.57 10.77
C LYS A 19 -5.17 8.11 9.32
N ARG A 20 -4.24 7.30 8.80
CA ARG A 20 -4.30 6.80 7.41
C ARG A 20 -5.49 5.85 7.15
N ARG A 21 -5.86 5.03 8.13
CA ARG A 21 -7.03 4.13 8.02
C ARG A 21 -8.35 4.89 8.02
N ILE A 22 -8.47 5.93 8.85
CA ILE A 22 -9.69 6.75 8.95
C ILE A 22 -9.92 7.53 7.65
N TRP A 23 -8.88 8.14 7.09
CA TRP A 23 -8.99 8.85 5.80
C TRP A 23 -9.32 7.93 4.62
N GLY A 24 -8.78 6.71 4.60
CA GLY A 24 -9.15 5.71 3.59
C GLY A 24 -10.62 5.29 3.66
N GLY A 25 -11.16 5.15 4.87
CA GLY A 25 -12.59 4.82 5.10
C GLY A 25 -13.53 5.95 4.66
N ILE A 26 -13.19 7.21 4.96
CA ILE A 26 -14.00 8.37 4.59
C ILE A 26 -14.05 8.56 3.06
N VAL A 27 -12.91 8.39 2.36
CA VAL A 27 -12.86 8.50 0.90
C VAL A 27 -13.64 7.36 0.22
N ALA A 28 -13.56 6.13 0.75
CA ALA A 28 -14.33 5.00 0.24
C ALA A 28 -15.85 5.19 0.48
N ALA A 29 -16.24 5.72 1.64
CA ALA A 29 -17.64 6.01 1.96
C ALA A 29 -18.21 7.13 1.08
N LEU A 30 -17.45 8.21 0.85
CA LEU A 30 -17.85 9.28 -0.08
C LEU A 30 -17.96 8.78 -1.53
N GLY A 31 -17.05 7.91 -1.95
CA GLY A 31 -17.13 7.24 -3.26
C GLY A 31 -18.40 6.39 -3.39
N ALA A 32 -18.73 5.61 -2.36
CA ALA A 32 -19.96 4.80 -2.34
C ALA A 32 -21.24 5.67 -2.34
N ILE A 33 -21.23 6.79 -1.60
CA ILE A 33 -22.35 7.75 -1.57
C ILE A 33 -22.54 8.42 -2.92
N LEU A 34 -21.46 8.81 -3.62
CA LEU A 34 -21.54 9.40 -4.96
C LEU A 34 -22.03 8.41 -6.00
N ILE A 35 -21.60 7.14 -5.92
CA ILE A 35 -22.11 6.08 -6.79
C ILE A 35 -23.60 5.82 -6.51
N ALA A 36 -24.00 5.71 -5.24
CA ALA A 36 -25.39 5.53 -4.85
C ALA A 36 -26.26 6.73 -5.28
N ALA A 37 -25.77 7.96 -5.14
CA ALA A 37 -26.43 9.17 -5.62
C ALA A 37 -26.56 9.18 -7.15
N GLY A 38 -25.54 8.71 -7.89
CA GLY A 38 -25.60 8.52 -9.34
C GLY A 38 -26.65 7.47 -9.75
N VAL A 39 -26.75 6.36 -9.03
CA VAL A 39 -27.78 5.33 -9.28
C VAL A 39 -29.18 5.86 -8.93
N ILE A 40 -29.33 6.58 -7.83
CA ILE A 40 -30.62 7.17 -7.42
C ILE A 40 -31.07 8.24 -8.41
N THR A 41 -30.17 9.14 -8.84
CA THR A 41 -30.47 10.20 -9.82
C THR A 41 -30.78 9.64 -11.21
N SER A 42 -30.08 8.59 -11.66
CA SER A 42 -30.40 7.91 -12.91
C SER A 42 -31.75 7.18 -12.83
N GLN A 43 -32.09 6.55 -11.70
CA GLN A 43 -33.41 5.94 -11.51
C GLN A 43 -34.54 6.98 -11.37
N THR A 44 -34.30 8.13 -10.72
CA THR A 44 -35.30 9.22 -10.67
C THR A 44 -35.48 9.90 -12.02
N LEU A 45 -34.43 10.04 -12.84
CA LEU A 45 -34.55 10.51 -14.23
C LEU A 45 -35.33 9.53 -15.10
N VAL A 46 -35.14 8.22 -14.91
CA VAL A 46 -35.96 7.19 -15.57
C VAL A 46 -37.41 7.24 -15.07
N PHE A 47 -37.64 7.43 -13.77
CA PHE A 47 -38.99 7.54 -13.20
C PHE A 47 -39.71 8.84 -13.59
N MET A 48 -38.98 9.95 -13.74
CA MET A 48 -39.54 11.22 -14.25
C MET A 48 -39.82 11.13 -15.75
N SER A 49 -38.95 10.48 -16.52
CA SER A 49 -39.17 10.16 -17.94
C SER A 49 -40.39 9.24 -18.15
N THR A 50 -40.58 8.23 -17.30
CA THR A 50 -41.78 7.38 -17.35
C THR A 50 -43.03 8.05 -16.77
N SER A 51 -42.90 8.99 -15.83
CA SER A 51 -44.04 9.78 -15.35
C SER A 51 -44.58 10.76 -16.40
N GLY A 52 -43.70 11.30 -17.26
CA GLY A 52 -44.09 12.02 -18.48
C GLY A 52 -44.75 11.09 -19.51
N MET A 53 -44.33 9.83 -19.59
CA MET A 53 -45.04 8.81 -20.38
C MET A 53 -46.39 8.40 -19.77
N THR A 54 -46.62 8.48 -18.45
CA THR A 54 -47.95 8.21 -17.85
C THR A 54 -48.96 9.33 -18.08
N GLN A 55 -48.53 10.57 -18.33
CA GLN A 55 -49.42 11.61 -18.87
C GLN A 55 -49.69 11.41 -20.37
N SER A 56 -48.71 10.91 -21.13
CA SER A 56 -48.91 10.53 -22.54
C SER A 56 -49.74 9.25 -22.72
N LEU A 57 -49.78 8.35 -21.75
CA LEU A 57 -50.60 7.13 -21.75
C LEU A 57 -52.02 7.36 -21.19
N ARG A 58 -52.27 8.46 -20.47
CA ARG A 58 -53.63 8.92 -20.14
C ARG A 58 -54.34 9.63 -21.29
N CYS A 59 -53.62 10.09 -22.31
CA CYS A 59 -54.21 10.60 -23.56
C CYS A 59 -54.48 9.50 -24.60
N GLY A 60 -54.08 8.24 -24.36
CA GLY A 60 -54.18 7.15 -25.34
C GLY A 60 -55.36 6.19 -25.17
N THR A 61 -56.08 6.23 -24.05
CA THR A 61 -57.17 5.27 -23.75
C THR A 61 -58.49 5.93 -23.34
N ALA A 62 -58.61 7.25 -23.45
CA ALA A 62 -59.84 8.00 -23.20
C ALA A 62 -60.44 8.66 -24.46
N PHE A 63 -59.85 8.45 -25.64
CA PHE A 63 -60.23 9.13 -26.89
C PHE A 63 -61.16 8.33 -27.82
N ASP A 64 -61.83 7.30 -27.29
CA ASP A 64 -62.76 6.46 -28.08
C ASP A 64 -64.24 6.75 -27.75
N ARG A 65 -64.52 7.83 -27.01
CA ARG A 65 -65.88 8.32 -26.74
C ARG A 65 -65.92 9.83 -26.87
N ASP A 66 -66.72 10.28 -27.84
CA ASP A 66 -67.05 11.67 -28.18
C ASP A 66 -66.03 12.47 -29.02
N GLU A 67 -65.82 12.01 -30.26
CA GLU A 67 -65.35 12.86 -31.38
C GLU A 67 -66.23 14.12 -31.58
N ASP A 68 -67.53 14.03 -31.28
CA ASP A 68 -68.47 15.16 -31.40
C ASP A 68 -68.22 16.25 -30.35
N ALA A 69 -67.80 15.90 -29.13
CA ALA A 69 -67.51 16.89 -28.09
C ALA A 69 -66.19 17.63 -28.35
N ALA A 70 -65.19 16.93 -28.90
CA ALA A 70 -63.90 17.51 -29.25
C ALA A 70 -64.01 18.49 -30.43
N THR A 71 -64.84 18.16 -31.43
CA THR A 71 -65.09 19.05 -32.58
C THR A 71 -65.92 20.27 -32.18
N VAL A 72 -66.90 20.14 -31.29
CA VAL A 72 -67.66 21.27 -30.72
C VAL A 72 -66.76 22.20 -29.91
N TYR A 73 -65.87 21.68 -29.06
CA TYR A 73 -64.95 22.51 -28.28
C TYR A 73 -63.92 23.25 -29.15
N ALA A 74 -63.39 22.57 -30.18
CA ALA A 74 -62.46 23.18 -31.12
C ALA A 74 -63.14 24.25 -32.01
N THR A 75 -64.38 24.01 -32.45
CA THR A 75 -65.13 25.00 -33.26
C THR A 75 -65.63 26.19 -32.44
N GLU A 76 -66.01 26.00 -31.17
CA GLU A 76 -66.34 27.14 -30.29
C GLU A 76 -65.12 28.00 -29.98
N ARG A 77 -63.95 27.39 -29.77
CA ARG A 77 -62.70 28.12 -29.52
C ARG A 77 -62.26 28.90 -30.76
N ALA A 78 -62.34 28.28 -31.95
CA ALA A 78 -62.06 28.96 -33.21
C ALA A 78 -63.06 30.10 -33.50
N LYS A 79 -64.34 29.95 -33.13
CA LYS A 79 -65.32 31.05 -33.22
C LYS A 79 -64.97 32.20 -32.28
N ARG A 80 -64.57 31.93 -31.03
CA ARG A 80 -64.15 33.00 -30.09
C ARG A 80 -62.94 33.76 -30.59
N ASP A 81 -61.91 33.06 -31.06
CA ASP A 81 -60.69 33.69 -31.55
C ASP A 81 -60.96 34.51 -32.84
N LEU A 82 -61.85 34.03 -33.72
CA LEU A 82 -62.30 34.78 -34.90
C LEU A 82 -63.12 36.02 -34.52
N THR A 83 -64.01 35.92 -33.52
CA THR A 83 -64.84 37.05 -33.07
C THR A 83 -63.98 38.11 -32.38
N GLU A 84 -62.97 37.70 -31.61
CA GLU A 84 -62.04 38.60 -30.94
C GLU A 84 -61.10 39.30 -31.94
N ALA A 85 -60.64 38.59 -32.97
CA ALA A 85 -59.87 39.18 -34.07
C ALA A 85 -60.72 40.15 -34.93
N THR A 86 -61.99 39.83 -35.17
CA THR A 86 -62.91 40.68 -35.95
C THR A 86 -63.30 41.94 -35.17
N LEU A 87 -63.49 41.84 -33.85
CA LEU A 87 -63.76 42.98 -32.97
C LEU A 87 -62.55 43.92 -32.84
N ARG A 88 -61.32 43.38 -32.82
CA ARG A 88 -60.09 44.21 -32.87
C ARG A 88 -59.90 44.86 -34.24
N GLY A 89 -60.25 44.19 -35.34
CA GLY A 89 -60.20 44.77 -36.68
C GLY A 89 -61.27 45.85 -36.95
N LEU A 90 -62.46 45.74 -36.36
CA LEU A 90 -63.54 46.73 -36.45
C LEU A 90 -63.26 48.00 -35.63
N GLY A 91 -62.44 47.91 -34.57
CA GLY A 91 -61.97 49.07 -33.81
C GLY A 91 -61.02 49.97 -34.59
N ASP A 92 -60.19 49.38 -35.46
CA ASP A 92 -59.21 50.11 -36.27
C ASP A 92 -59.77 50.60 -37.63
N GLN A 93 -60.94 50.11 -38.07
CA GLN A 93 -61.59 50.51 -39.34
C GLN A 93 -62.65 51.61 -39.23
N ILE A 94 -62.97 52.11 -38.03
CA ILE A 94 -63.94 53.22 -37.86
C ILE A 94 -63.30 54.62 -38.02
N LEU A 95 -61.99 54.71 -38.26
CA LEU A 95 -61.26 55.97 -38.42
C LEU A 95 -60.66 56.24 -39.81
N THR A 96 -61.02 55.44 -40.83
CA THR A 96 -60.54 55.65 -42.20
C THR A 96 -61.61 55.37 -43.26
N ASP A 97 -62.05 56.45 -43.91
CA ASP A 97 -62.66 56.62 -45.24
C ASP A 97 -63.33 55.40 -45.93
N PRO A 98 -64.67 55.37 -46.11
CA PRO A 98 -65.41 54.20 -46.60
C PRO A 98 -65.55 54.18 -48.13
N SER A 99 -64.46 54.29 -48.88
CA SER A 99 -64.52 54.09 -50.33
C SER A 99 -63.28 53.46 -50.96
N GLN A 100 -62.92 52.22 -50.60
CA GLN A 100 -62.20 51.33 -51.52
C GLN A 100 -62.08 49.87 -51.03
N HIS A 101 -62.17 48.96 -52.00
CA HIS A 101 -61.71 47.55 -51.96
C HIS A 101 -62.62 46.47 -51.37
N ARG A 102 -63.64 46.18 -52.18
CA ARG A 102 -64.19 44.85 -52.42
C ARG A 102 -63.30 44.12 -53.44
N ARG A 103 -62.52 43.09 -53.04
CA ARG A 103 -62.19 41.87 -53.82
C ARG A 103 -61.15 40.96 -53.13
N GLU A 104 -61.44 39.66 -53.19
CA GLU A 104 -60.52 38.50 -53.12
C GLU A 104 -60.08 37.97 -51.74
N ALA A 105 -60.91 37.07 -51.19
CA ALA A 105 -60.50 36.02 -50.25
C ALA A 105 -60.56 34.66 -50.96
N SER A 106 -59.39 34.09 -51.29
CA SER A 106 -59.20 32.75 -51.85
C SER A 106 -58.68 31.80 -50.76
N LYS A 107 -59.36 30.67 -50.59
CA LYS A 107 -59.10 29.62 -49.59
C LYS A 107 -57.85 28.79 -49.95
N SER A 108 -56.86 28.73 -49.06
CA SER A 108 -55.92 27.62 -48.96
C SER A 108 -56.18 26.85 -47.66
N THR A 109 -56.66 25.62 -47.78
CA THR A 109 -56.87 24.70 -46.65
C THR A 109 -55.61 23.85 -46.48
N LEU A 110 -54.84 24.15 -45.43
CA LEU A 110 -53.67 23.40 -45.00
C LEU A 110 -54.12 22.11 -44.27
N ASP A 111 -53.70 20.94 -44.74
CA ASP A 111 -54.11 19.64 -44.18
C ASP A 111 -53.12 19.16 -43.09
N LEU A 112 -53.34 19.64 -41.86
CA LEU A 112 -52.50 19.40 -40.68
C LEU A 112 -52.31 17.91 -40.31
N ASN A 113 -53.15 17.01 -40.81
CA ASN A 113 -53.10 15.59 -40.44
C ASN A 113 -51.87 14.87 -41.03
N THR A 114 -51.36 15.34 -42.17
CA THR A 114 -50.22 14.70 -42.85
C THR A 114 -48.88 15.03 -42.20
N GLU A 115 -48.68 16.26 -41.73
CA GLU A 115 -47.45 16.65 -41.01
C GLU A 115 -47.34 16.00 -39.62
N CYS A 116 -48.46 15.80 -38.92
CA CYS A 116 -48.46 15.16 -37.60
C CYS A 116 -48.09 13.67 -37.66
N ALA A 117 -48.54 12.95 -38.70
CA ALA A 117 -48.24 11.52 -38.88
C ALA A 117 -46.75 11.27 -39.20
N GLY A 118 -46.11 12.16 -39.98
CA GLY A 118 -44.68 12.08 -40.29
C GLY A 118 -43.78 12.27 -39.06
N ALA A 119 -44.14 13.21 -38.17
CA ALA A 119 -43.37 13.50 -36.96
C ALA A 119 -43.43 12.37 -35.91
N LEU A 120 -44.54 11.62 -35.85
CA LEU A 120 -44.73 10.53 -34.89
C LEU A 120 -44.02 9.22 -35.31
N SER A 121 -43.91 8.93 -36.61
CA SER A 121 -43.25 7.70 -37.09
C SER A 121 -41.72 7.76 -36.92
N ALA A 122 -41.10 8.92 -37.17
CA ALA A 122 -39.67 9.12 -37.01
C ALA A 122 -39.23 8.96 -35.54
N LYS A 123 -40.02 9.43 -34.57
CA LYS A 123 -39.70 9.26 -33.14
C LYS A 123 -39.78 7.81 -32.64
N ARG A 124 -40.65 6.98 -33.22
CA ARG A 124 -40.78 5.55 -32.83
C ARG A 124 -39.59 4.70 -33.27
N ALA A 125 -39.02 4.95 -34.45
CA ALA A 125 -37.88 4.17 -34.95
C ALA A 125 -36.61 4.37 -34.09
N TRP A 126 -36.38 5.59 -33.59
CA TRP A 126 -35.21 5.92 -32.76
C TRP A 126 -35.29 5.38 -31.33
N SER A 127 -36.50 5.28 -30.77
CA SER A 127 -36.74 4.68 -29.45
C SER A 127 -36.35 3.19 -29.41
N ILE A 128 -36.62 2.45 -30.49
CA ILE A 128 -36.36 1.00 -30.54
C ILE A 128 -34.86 0.73 -30.73
N GLY A 129 -34.16 1.55 -31.52
CA GLY A 129 -32.70 1.44 -31.72
C GLY A 129 -31.87 1.75 -30.47
N LEU A 130 -32.34 2.67 -29.61
CA LEU A 130 -31.64 3.00 -28.36
C LEU A 130 -31.80 1.92 -27.28
N GLY A 131 -32.97 1.27 -27.23
CA GLY A 131 -33.22 0.16 -26.31
C GLY A 131 -32.30 -1.05 -26.58
N SER A 132 -32.08 -1.40 -27.85
CA SER A 132 -31.27 -2.56 -28.23
C SER A 132 -29.77 -2.36 -27.96
N ILE A 133 -29.25 -1.14 -28.14
CA ILE A 133 -27.86 -0.80 -27.80
C ILE A 133 -27.63 -0.84 -26.29
N GLY A 134 -28.58 -0.32 -25.50
CA GLY A 134 -28.50 -0.38 -24.03
C GLY A 134 -28.46 -1.81 -23.50
N VAL A 135 -29.29 -2.70 -24.05
CA VAL A 135 -29.26 -4.14 -23.72
C VAL A 135 -27.94 -4.77 -24.13
N LEU A 136 -27.36 -4.39 -25.27
CA LEU A 136 -26.07 -4.92 -25.71
C LEU A 136 -24.92 -4.53 -24.77
N PHE A 137 -24.90 -3.31 -24.25
CA PHE A 137 -23.91 -2.88 -23.25
C PHE A 137 -24.10 -3.57 -21.89
N VAL A 138 -25.33 -3.79 -21.45
CA VAL A 138 -25.61 -4.55 -20.22
C VAL A 138 -25.20 -6.01 -20.38
N VAL A 139 -25.46 -6.61 -21.54
CA VAL A 139 -25.05 -7.99 -21.87
C VAL A 139 -23.53 -8.10 -21.97
N LEU A 140 -22.85 -7.15 -22.63
CA LEU A 140 -21.39 -7.14 -22.75
C LEU A 140 -20.72 -6.90 -21.39
N GLY A 141 -21.26 -5.99 -20.57
CA GLY A 141 -20.80 -5.76 -19.20
C GLY A 141 -21.00 -7.00 -18.32
N SER A 142 -22.16 -7.65 -18.43
CA SER A 142 -22.46 -8.90 -17.73
C SER A 142 -21.60 -10.07 -18.21
N LEU A 143 -21.21 -10.10 -19.49
CA LEU A 143 -20.27 -11.06 -20.06
C LEU A 143 -18.85 -10.82 -19.57
N LEU A 144 -18.40 -9.57 -19.48
CA LEU A 144 -17.06 -9.24 -18.96
C LEU A 144 -16.96 -9.49 -17.45
N VAL A 145 -18.03 -9.21 -16.69
CA VAL A 145 -18.13 -9.56 -15.27
C VAL A 145 -18.27 -11.07 -15.08
N GLY A 146 -19.10 -11.75 -15.89
CA GLY A 146 -19.27 -13.20 -15.86
C GLY A 146 -18.02 -13.98 -16.29
N LEU A 147 -17.25 -13.47 -17.26
CA LEU A 147 -15.94 -14.00 -17.65
C LEU A 147 -14.88 -13.75 -16.58
N SER A 148 -15.06 -12.72 -15.73
CA SER A 148 -14.22 -12.53 -14.53
C SER A 148 -14.53 -13.54 -13.42
N PHE A 149 -15.73 -14.13 -13.39
CA PHE A 149 -16.14 -15.13 -12.39
C PHE A 149 -16.03 -16.59 -12.85
N ARG A 150 -15.92 -16.86 -14.16
CA ARG A 150 -15.78 -18.21 -14.71
C ARG A 150 -14.41 -18.40 -15.35
N THR A 151 -13.36 -18.52 -14.53
CA THR A 151 -11.99 -18.72 -15.05
C THR A 151 -11.79 -20.15 -15.58
N PRO A 152 -11.37 -20.35 -16.83
CA PRO A 152 -10.40 -21.38 -17.16
C PRO A 152 -9.08 -21.04 -16.45
N GLN A 153 -8.39 -22.04 -15.91
CA GLN A 153 -7.16 -21.94 -15.09
C GLN A 153 -6.45 -20.55 -15.07
N PRO A 154 -6.51 -19.80 -13.94
CA PRO A 154 -5.98 -18.44 -13.84
C PRO A 154 -4.46 -18.28 -14.06
N GLY A 155 -3.72 -19.38 -14.18
CA GLY A 155 -2.26 -19.35 -14.38
C GLY A 155 -1.81 -18.94 -15.78
N LYS A 156 -2.47 -19.39 -16.86
CA LYS A 156 -1.96 -19.21 -18.24
C LYS A 156 -2.18 -17.79 -18.78
N TRP A 157 -3.35 -17.19 -18.55
CA TRP A 157 -3.61 -15.83 -19.03
C TRP A 157 -2.85 -14.79 -18.20
N LYS A 158 -2.80 -14.97 -16.88
CA LYS A 158 -2.03 -14.10 -15.98
C LYS A 158 -0.53 -14.14 -16.30
N SER A 159 0.04 -15.31 -16.59
CA SER A 159 1.46 -15.42 -16.98
C SER A 159 1.74 -14.81 -18.36
N ARG A 160 0.84 -14.95 -19.34
CA ARG A 160 0.98 -14.29 -20.65
C ARG A 160 0.90 -12.78 -20.55
N MET A 161 -0.09 -12.25 -19.81
CA MET A 161 -0.18 -10.82 -19.53
C MET A 161 1.05 -10.34 -18.76
N GLN A 162 1.51 -11.05 -17.73
CA GLN A 162 2.74 -10.69 -17.01
C GLN A 162 3.97 -10.68 -17.91
N LYS A 163 4.11 -11.62 -18.87
CA LYS A 163 5.24 -11.60 -19.82
C LYS A 163 5.20 -10.41 -20.76
N LEU A 164 4.04 -10.11 -21.35
CA LEU A 164 3.86 -8.94 -22.22
C LEU A 164 4.14 -7.64 -21.45
N VAL A 165 3.64 -7.56 -20.22
CA VAL A 165 3.75 -6.36 -19.41
C VAL A 165 5.15 -6.21 -18.80
N LYS A 166 5.88 -7.31 -18.50
CA LYS A 166 7.29 -7.25 -18.07
C LYS A 166 8.21 -6.68 -19.16
N GLY A 167 7.88 -6.87 -20.43
CA GLY A 167 8.62 -6.30 -21.57
C GLY A 167 8.20 -4.86 -21.94
N ALA A 168 7.01 -4.42 -21.52
CA ALA A 168 6.53 -3.08 -21.81
C ALA A 168 7.28 -2.03 -20.98
N ARG A 169 7.96 -1.10 -21.67
CA ARG A 169 8.55 0.08 -21.04
C ARG A 169 7.47 1.15 -20.91
N PHE A 170 6.79 1.18 -19.76
CA PHE A 170 5.92 2.32 -19.43
C PHE A 170 6.77 3.57 -19.18
N PRO A 171 6.30 4.75 -19.58
CA PRO A 171 6.94 6.01 -19.19
C PRO A 171 7.05 6.14 -17.67
N THR A 172 8.16 6.70 -17.19
CA THR A 172 8.44 6.87 -15.75
C THR A 172 7.34 7.65 -15.03
N TRP A 173 6.75 8.66 -15.69
CA TRP A 173 5.66 9.46 -15.12
C TRP A 173 4.40 8.62 -14.82
N MET A 174 4.11 7.56 -15.58
CA MET A 174 2.97 6.68 -15.29
C MET A 174 3.20 5.84 -14.04
N LEU A 175 4.46 5.44 -13.81
CA LEU A 175 4.86 4.64 -12.65
C LEU A 175 4.88 5.47 -11.37
N THR A 176 5.20 6.77 -11.47
CA THR A 176 5.26 7.68 -10.32
C THR A 176 3.97 8.46 -10.05
N CYS A 177 2.92 8.28 -10.87
CA CYS A 177 1.64 8.95 -10.65
C CYS A 177 1.04 8.58 -9.27
N PRO A 178 0.64 9.56 -8.44
CA PRO A 178 -0.03 9.30 -7.16
C PRO A 178 -1.37 8.59 -7.28
N ASP A 179 -1.74 7.76 -6.29
CA ASP A 179 -2.95 6.92 -6.34
C ASP A 179 -4.24 7.68 -6.67
N TRP A 180 -4.36 8.91 -6.14
CA TRP A 180 -5.51 9.78 -6.35
C TRP A 180 -5.75 10.14 -7.82
N VAL A 181 -4.72 10.18 -8.67
CA VAL A 181 -4.87 10.49 -10.11
C VAL A 181 -5.75 9.46 -10.81
N GLN A 182 -5.60 8.17 -10.48
CA GLN A 182 -6.43 7.11 -11.05
C GLN A 182 -7.88 7.22 -10.55
N ALA A 183 -8.08 7.53 -9.26
CA ALA A 183 -9.41 7.77 -8.72
C ALA A 183 -10.08 8.96 -9.42
N CYS A 184 -9.34 10.04 -9.68
CA CYS A 184 -9.82 11.19 -10.46
C CYS A 184 -10.19 10.80 -11.89
N LEU A 185 -9.38 10.01 -12.59
CA LEU A 185 -9.67 9.57 -13.97
C LEU A 185 -10.90 8.67 -14.04
N VAL A 186 -11.05 7.73 -13.11
CA VAL A 186 -12.24 6.88 -13.03
C VAL A 186 -13.48 7.74 -12.74
N SER A 187 -13.37 8.69 -11.80
CA SER A 187 -14.46 9.62 -11.49
C SER A 187 -14.81 10.52 -12.69
N ALA A 188 -13.80 11.04 -13.39
CA ALA A 188 -13.95 11.85 -14.59
C ALA A 188 -14.64 11.06 -15.71
N SER A 189 -14.30 9.78 -15.89
CA SER A 189 -14.98 8.92 -16.88
C SER A 189 -16.47 8.74 -16.58
N GLY A 190 -16.85 8.69 -15.30
CA GLY A 190 -18.25 8.65 -14.88
C GLY A 190 -18.98 9.94 -15.22
N LEU A 191 -18.34 11.09 -14.95
CA LEU A 191 -18.91 12.41 -15.28
C LEU A 191 -19.07 12.61 -16.79
N THR A 192 -18.05 12.30 -17.59
CA THR A 192 -18.14 12.43 -19.05
C THR A 192 -19.16 11.47 -19.67
N GLY A 193 -19.33 10.28 -19.09
CA GLY A 193 -20.40 9.35 -19.46
C GLY A 193 -21.79 9.93 -19.17
N GLY A 194 -21.95 10.63 -18.05
CA GLY A 194 -23.19 11.35 -17.72
C GLY A 194 -23.54 12.42 -18.75
N PHE A 195 -22.56 13.24 -19.16
CA PHE A 195 -22.75 14.25 -20.20
C PHE A 195 -23.09 13.67 -21.57
N ALA A 196 -22.53 12.49 -21.92
CA ALA A 196 -22.89 11.80 -23.15
C ALA A 196 -24.39 11.43 -23.21
N GLY A 197 -25.02 11.19 -22.06
CA GLY A 197 -26.46 10.91 -21.98
C GLY A 197 -27.35 12.13 -22.20
N LEU A 198 -26.84 13.34 -21.97
CA LEU A 198 -27.57 14.60 -22.10
C LEU A 198 -27.35 15.30 -23.45
N ALA A 199 -26.29 14.93 -24.18
CA ALA A 199 -25.94 15.55 -25.44
C ALA A 199 -26.75 14.98 -26.63
N ASN A 200 -27.11 15.85 -27.57
CA ASN A 200 -27.82 15.46 -28.80
C ASN A 200 -26.84 15.14 -29.95
N ASP A 201 -27.29 14.25 -30.85
CA ASP A 201 -26.69 13.95 -32.16
C ASP A 201 -25.16 13.74 -32.15
N ALA A 202 -24.43 14.58 -32.88
CA ALA A 202 -22.98 14.47 -33.06
C ALA A 202 -22.21 14.70 -31.76
N ALA A 203 -22.70 15.57 -30.87
CA ALA A 203 -22.03 15.89 -29.61
C ALA A 203 -21.98 14.68 -28.66
N ARG A 204 -23.00 13.81 -28.68
CA ARG A 204 -23.01 12.56 -27.92
C ARG A 204 -21.82 11.67 -28.23
N TRP A 205 -21.51 11.50 -29.52
CA TRP A 205 -20.38 10.65 -29.94
C TRP A 205 -19.03 11.23 -29.52
N THR A 206 -18.89 12.56 -29.47
CA THR A 206 -17.66 13.19 -28.96
C THR A 206 -17.45 12.88 -27.46
N TRP A 207 -18.49 12.97 -26.64
CA TRP A 207 -18.41 12.63 -25.21
C TRP A 207 -18.16 11.14 -24.96
N VAL A 208 -18.74 10.26 -25.77
CA VAL A 208 -18.43 8.81 -25.74
C VAL A 208 -16.95 8.59 -26.06
N GLY A 209 -16.42 9.22 -27.10
CA GLY A 209 -15.01 9.13 -27.47
C GLY A 209 -14.07 9.57 -26.34
N ILE A 210 -14.34 10.72 -25.72
CA ILE A 210 -13.57 11.23 -24.57
C ILE A 210 -13.61 10.22 -23.41
N THR A 211 -14.79 9.69 -23.08
CA THR A 211 -14.95 8.72 -21.99
C THR A 211 -14.13 7.46 -22.23
N VAL A 212 -14.13 6.95 -23.46
CA VAL A 212 -13.34 5.77 -23.85
C VAL A 212 -11.84 6.04 -23.71
N ILE A 213 -11.35 7.21 -24.13
CA ILE A 213 -9.93 7.59 -23.99
C ILE A 213 -9.52 7.67 -22.51
N ILE A 214 -10.32 8.34 -21.68
CA ILE A 214 -10.07 8.45 -20.22
C ILE A 214 -10.03 7.05 -19.59
N TRP A 215 -10.95 6.17 -19.98
CA TRP A 215 -11.03 4.81 -19.46
C TRP A 215 -9.82 3.96 -19.86
N ILE A 216 -9.40 4.02 -21.13
CA ILE A 216 -8.17 3.35 -21.60
C ILE A 216 -6.96 3.83 -20.79
N PHE A 217 -6.85 5.14 -20.56
CA PHE A 217 -5.75 5.71 -19.81
C PHE A 217 -5.76 5.27 -18.33
N ALA A 218 -6.93 5.21 -17.70
CA ALA A 218 -7.10 4.70 -16.34
C ALA A 218 -6.69 3.22 -16.23
N ILE A 219 -7.03 2.39 -17.22
CA ILE A 219 -6.60 0.99 -17.29
C ILE A 219 -5.09 0.89 -17.44
N LEU A 220 -4.50 1.65 -18.36
CA LEU A 220 -3.06 1.64 -18.59
C LEU A 220 -2.29 2.04 -17.33
N LEU A 221 -2.76 3.06 -16.60
CA LEU A 221 -2.19 3.44 -15.30
C LEU A 221 -2.34 2.32 -14.26
N SER A 222 -3.51 1.67 -14.19
CA SER A 222 -3.75 0.55 -13.27
C SER A 222 -2.81 -0.62 -13.54
N VAL A 223 -2.61 -0.97 -14.82
CA VAL A 223 -1.70 -2.03 -15.24
C VAL A 223 -0.27 -1.64 -14.91
N ALA A 224 0.18 -0.43 -15.26
CA ALA A 224 1.53 0.06 -14.98
C ALA A 224 1.87 -0.03 -13.47
N ARG A 225 0.93 0.36 -12.59
CA ARG A 225 1.09 0.26 -11.13
C ARG A 225 1.11 -1.17 -10.62
N SER A 226 0.26 -2.04 -11.16
CA SER A 226 0.23 -3.45 -10.76
C SER A 226 1.59 -4.14 -10.99
N VAL A 227 2.34 -3.67 -11.99
CA VAL A 227 3.67 -4.18 -12.33
C VAL A 227 4.72 -3.66 -11.39
N ASP A 228 4.69 -2.36 -11.08
CA ASP A 228 5.64 -1.77 -10.15
C ASP A 228 5.48 -2.37 -8.74
N THR A 229 4.23 -2.52 -8.28
CA THR A 229 3.94 -3.18 -7.01
C THR A 229 4.34 -4.65 -7.00
N ALA A 230 4.21 -5.37 -8.12
CA ALA A 230 4.71 -6.74 -8.24
C ALA A 230 6.25 -6.79 -8.22
N ARG A 231 6.93 -5.87 -8.93
CA ARG A 231 8.40 -5.77 -8.94
C ARG A 231 8.95 -5.48 -7.55
N ARG A 232 8.41 -4.48 -6.85
CA ARG A 232 8.82 -4.16 -5.48
C ARG A 232 8.58 -5.31 -4.51
N LYS A 233 7.50 -6.08 -4.70
CA LYS A 233 7.25 -7.29 -3.90
C LYS A 233 8.25 -8.39 -4.22
N ASP A 234 8.58 -8.60 -5.49
CA ASP A 234 9.59 -9.57 -5.92
C ASP A 234 10.96 -9.17 -5.34
N GLU A 235 11.39 -7.91 -5.46
CA GLU A 235 12.63 -7.38 -4.88
C GLU A 235 12.67 -7.52 -3.35
N LEU A 236 11.57 -7.23 -2.66
CA LEU A 236 11.49 -7.43 -1.22
C LEU A 236 11.56 -8.92 -0.84
N ASN A 237 10.95 -9.79 -1.64
CA ASN A 237 10.98 -11.23 -1.41
C ASN A 237 12.36 -11.81 -1.69
N THR A 238 13.09 -11.32 -2.70
CA THR A 238 14.48 -11.74 -2.95
C THR A 238 15.38 -11.27 -1.81
N LEU A 239 15.27 -10.01 -1.36
CA LEU A 239 16.02 -9.53 -0.20
C LEU A 239 15.73 -10.33 1.07
N LYS A 240 14.47 -10.72 1.30
CA LYS A 240 14.09 -11.59 2.42
C LYS A 240 14.65 -13.00 2.27
N ALA A 241 14.62 -13.58 1.07
CA ALA A 241 15.18 -14.90 0.81
C ALA A 241 16.70 -14.91 1.00
N ASP A 242 17.40 -13.87 0.53
CA ASP A 242 18.84 -13.70 0.73
C ASP A 242 19.17 -13.55 2.22
N HIS A 243 18.41 -12.73 2.95
CA HIS A 243 18.56 -12.58 4.40
C HIS A 243 18.28 -13.90 5.15
N GLN A 244 17.24 -14.64 4.78
CA GLN A 244 16.93 -15.94 5.37
C GLN A 244 18.04 -16.95 5.09
N THR A 245 18.57 -16.99 3.88
CA THR A 245 19.67 -17.88 3.50
C THR A 245 20.94 -17.53 4.26
N ALA A 246 21.28 -16.23 4.38
CA ALA A 246 22.41 -15.77 5.19
C ALA A 246 22.25 -16.16 6.67
N THR A 247 21.05 -15.98 7.23
CA THR A 247 20.75 -16.36 8.62
C THR A 247 20.83 -17.87 8.81
N GLN A 248 20.31 -18.66 7.87
CA GLN A 248 20.37 -20.13 7.91
C GLN A 248 21.80 -20.65 7.79
N ASN A 249 22.63 -20.05 6.93
CA ASN A 249 24.04 -20.42 6.82
C ASN A 249 24.80 -20.13 8.12
N LEU A 250 24.54 -18.98 8.74
CA LEU A 250 25.14 -18.57 10.01
C LEU A 250 24.70 -19.51 11.16
N LEU A 251 23.40 -19.78 11.29
CA LEU A 251 22.85 -20.68 12.31
C LEU A 251 23.27 -22.14 12.10
N GLY A 252 23.23 -22.61 10.85
CA GLY A 252 23.36 -24.02 10.50
C GLY A 252 24.79 -24.52 10.47
N ASN A 253 25.72 -23.80 9.84
CA ASN A 253 27.07 -24.31 9.63
C ASN A 253 28.03 -23.88 10.75
N GLU A 254 28.00 -22.59 11.10
CA GLU A 254 29.00 -22.03 12.01
C GLU A 254 28.58 -22.17 13.47
N LEU A 255 27.35 -21.75 13.82
CA LEU A 255 26.89 -21.83 15.20
C LEU A 255 26.63 -23.27 15.68
N HIS A 256 26.19 -24.17 14.80
CA HIS A 256 26.01 -25.58 15.17
C HIS A 256 27.32 -26.22 15.63
N SER A 257 28.40 -26.01 14.88
CA SER A 257 29.73 -26.54 15.21
C SER A 257 30.23 -25.99 16.55
N LEU A 258 30.04 -24.70 16.80
CA LEU A 258 30.43 -24.07 18.08
C LEU A 258 29.58 -24.56 19.27
N ALA A 259 28.27 -24.73 19.05
CA ALA A 259 27.37 -25.28 20.05
C ALA A 259 27.70 -26.74 20.35
N GLN A 260 28.05 -27.54 19.34
CA GLN A 260 28.46 -28.94 19.50
C GLN A 260 29.73 -29.06 20.34
N VAL A 261 30.79 -28.30 20.05
CA VAL A 261 32.04 -28.33 20.84
C VAL A 261 31.78 -27.89 22.28
N THR A 262 30.89 -26.92 22.49
CA THR A 262 30.47 -26.50 23.83
C THR A 262 29.69 -27.61 24.55
N ALA A 263 28.78 -28.29 23.84
CA ALA A 263 28.00 -29.39 24.37
C ALA A 263 28.86 -30.61 24.73
N GLU A 264 29.86 -30.94 23.91
CA GLU A 264 30.85 -31.99 24.18
C GLU A 264 31.60 -31.70 25.48
N ALA A 265 32.07 -30.46 25.67
CA ALA A 265 32.72 -30.04 26.91
C ALA A 265 31.78 -30.15 28.12
N VAL A 266 30.51 -29.75 27.99
CA VAL A 266 29.52 -29.89 29.08
C VAL A 266 29.21 -31.37 29.35
N ALA A 267 29.20 -32.21 28.31
CA ALA A 267 28.90 -33.62 28.37
C ALA A 267 30.09 -34.48 28.83
N THR A 268 31.29 -33.96 29.00
CA THR A 268 32.43 -34.72 29.54
C THR A 268 32.25 -35.01 31.03
N ASP A 269 32.39 -36.28 31.43
CA ASP A 269 32.24 -36.70 32.82
C ASP A 269 33.48 -36.39 33.66
N ASP A 270 34.68 -36.72 33.15
CA ASP A 270 35.95 -36.46 33.83
C ASP A 270 36.19 -34.95 34.00
N PRO A 271 36.37 -34.45 35.25
CA PRO A 271 36.59 -33.02 35.49
C PRO A 271 37.85 -32.44 34.84
N ILE A 272 38.93 -33.24 34.70
CA ILE A 272 40.18 -32.76 34.12
C ILE A 272 40.01 -32.61 32.61
N GLU A 273 39.50 -33.65 31.95
CA GLU A 273 39.18 -33.59 30.53
C GLU A 273 38.14 -32.50 30.21
N ARG A 274 37.09 -32.38 31.03
CA ARG A 274 36.07 -31.32 30.88
C ARG A 274 36.68 -29.92 30.86
N ARG A 275 37.61 -29.62 31.77
CA ARG A 275 38.32 -28.32 31.79
C ARG A 275 39.16 -28.11 30.54
N SER A 276 39.78 -29.17 30.02
CA SER A 276 40.52 -29.10 28.76
C SER A 276 39.59 -28.80 27.59
N GLN A 277 38.50 -29.55 27.44
CA GLN A 277 37.51 -29.35 26.38
C GLN A 277 36.81 -27.99 26.49
N ALA A 278 36.49 -27.53 27.72
CA ALA A 278 35.91 -26.20 27.95
C ALA A 278 36.84 -25.07 27.48
N ARG A 279 38.15 -25.18 27.71
CA ARG A 279 39.14 -24.22 27.19
C ARG A 279 39.20 -24.23 25.66
N VAL A 280 39.17 -25.41 25.04
CA VAL A 280 39.12 -25.56 23.57
C VAL A 280 37.84 -24.94 23.02
N ALA A 281 36.69 -25.19 23.65
CA ALA A 281 35.41 -24.59 23.29
C ALA A 281 35.46 -23.06 23.39
N ARG A 282 36.01 -22.48 24.46
CA ARG A 282 36.20 -21.02 24.57
C ARG A 282 37.07 -20.47 23.44
N GLN A 283 38.18 -21.13 23.13
CA GLN A 283 39.03 -20.70 22.01
C GLN A 283 38.27 -20.69 20.68
N ALA A 284 37.50 -21.75 20.42
CA ALA A 284 36.68 -21.87 19.23
C ALA A 284 35.61 -20.77 19.18
N LEU A 285 34.95 -20.47 20.29
CA LEU A 285 33.94 -19.41 20.41
C LEU A 285 34.53 -18.01 20.21
N ILE A 286 35.73 -17.74 20.72
CA ILE A 286 36.44 -16.46 20.52
C ILE A 286 36.87 -16.32 19.06
N SER A 287 37.38 -17.40 18.47
CA SER A 287 37.68 -17.44 17.03
C SER A 287 36.40 -17.20 16.22
N GLY A 288 35.30 -17.87 16.59
CA GLY A 288 33.98 -17.65 16.01
C GLY A 288 33.55 -16.19 16.11
N ALA A 289 33.71 -15.54 17.27
CA ALA A 289 33.41 -14.12 17.44
C ALA A 289 34.22 -13.24 16.47
N ALA A 290 35.51 -13.53 16.25
CA ALA A 290 36.34 -12.78 15.31
C ALA A 290 35.97 -13.01 13.83
N HIS A 291 35.16 -14.01 13.50
CA HIS A 291 34.75 -14.32 12.12
C HIS A 291 33.28 -13.98 11.85
N LEU A 292 32.42 -14.19 12.84
CA LEU A 292 30.96 -14.01 12.77
C LEU A 292 30.52 -12.58 13.10
N VAL A 293 31.30 -11.86 13.91
CA VAL A 293 30.94 -10.51 14.37
C VAL A 293 31.70 -9.49 13.53
N GLY A 294 30.94 -8.65 12.83
CA GLY A 294 31.45 -7.69 11.88
C GLY A 294 31.71 -8.24 10.47
N THR A 295 32.24 -7.40 9.59
CA THR A 295 32.45 -7.74 8.18
C THR A 295 33.87 -8.21 7.87
N VAL A 296 34.89 -7.41 8.21
CA VAL A 296 36.28 -7.67 7.80
C VAL A 296 37.26 -7.26 8.88
N GLY A 297 38.19 -8.17 9.18
CA GLY A 297 39.38 -7.86 9.96
C GLY A 297 39.08 -7.53 11.41
N THR A 298 38.02 -8.07 11.99
CA THR A 298 37.70 -7.86 13.40
C THR A 298 38.68 -8.63 14.30
N ARG A 299 38.75 -8.18 15.55
CA ARG A 299 39.55 -8.81 16.60
C ARG A 299 38.65 -9.10 17.79
N ALA A 300 38.61 -10.34 18.24
CA ALA A 300 37.91 -10.74 19.44
C ALA A 300 38.88 -10.93 20.61
N ASN A 301 38.49 -10.47 21.79
CA ASN A 301 39.22 -10.69 23.04
C ASN A 301 38.24 -11.06 24.15
N LEU A 302 38.58 -12.08 24.94
CA LEU A 302 37.87 -12.49 26.14
C LEU A 302 38.65 -12.02 27.37
N PHE A 303 38.02 -11.18 28.19
CA PHE A 303 38.58 -10.74 29.46
C PHE A 303 37.84 -11.44 30.58
N ARG A 304 38.60 -12.12 31.44
CA ARG A 304 38.08 -12.83 32.61
C ARG A 304 38.08 -11.92 33.82
N LEU A 305 36.98 -11.92 34.56
CA LEU A 305 36.83 -11.26 35.85
C LEU A 305 37.73 -11.92 36.89
N SER A 306 38.48 -11.12 37.64
CA SER A 306 39.32 -11.59 38.74
C SER A 306 38.46 -12.25 39.84
N PRO A 307 39.00 -13.18 40.63
CA PRO A 307 38.29 -13.73 41.79
C PRO A 307 37.86 -12.67 42.81
N ALA A 308 38.58 -11.54 42.88
CA ALA A 308 38.25 -10.41 43.74
C ALA A 308 37.16 -9.49 43.14
N GLN A 309 36.73 -9.74 41.89
CA GLN A 309 35.71 -8.98 41.17
C GLN A 309 36.03 -7.48 41.00
N ASP A 310 37.30 -7.11 41.00
CA ASP A 310 37.78 -5.73 40.92
C ASP A 310 38.34 -5.34 39.54
N GLU A 311 38.77 -6.33 38.76
CA GLU A 311 39.33 -6.12 37.43
C GLU A 311 39.07 -7.28 36.46
N MET A 312 39.01 -6.98 35.17
CA MET A 312 38.93 -7.96 34.09
C MET A 312 40.22 -7.93 33.27
N ARG A 313 40.87 -9.09 33.16
CA ARG A 313 42.14 -9.26 32.42
C ARG A 313 41.97 -10.23 31.27
N LEU A 314 42.73 -10.06 30.20
CA LEU A 314 42.71 -10.98 29.07
C LEU A 314 42.92 -12.43 29.54
N GLU A 315 42.00 -13.33 29.20
CA GLU A 315 42.18 -14.76 29.50
C GLU A 315 43.39 -15.29 28.71
N PRO A 316 44.19 -16.22 29.27
CA PRO A 316 45.20 -16.92 28.49
C PRO A 316 44.58 -17.56 27.24
N LEU A 317 45.17 -17.29 26.07
CA LEU A 317 44.65 -17.66 24.75
C LEU A 317 43.36 -16.93 24.33
N GLY A 318 42.78 -16.08 25.18
CA GLY A 318 41.52 -15.38 24.96
C GLY A 318 41.54 -14.28 23.89
N PHE A 319 42.19 -14.51 22.75
CA PHE A 319 42.33 -13.59 21.63
C PHE A 319 42.26 -14.35 20.30
N ALA A 320 41.57 -13.75 19.32
CA ALA A 320 41.55 -14.22 17.95
C ALA A 320 41.33 -13.05 16.97
N GLY A 321 41.70 -13.25 15.70
CA GLY A 321 41.51 -12.27 14.62
C GLY A 321 42.74 -11.40 14.39
N ARG A 322 42.51 -10.15 13.98
CA ARG A 322 43.56 -9.22 13.52
C ARG A 322 44.52 -8.80 14.64
N GLY A 323 45.79 -8.60 14.27
CA GLY A 323 46.73 -7.76 15.03
C GLY A 323 47.32 -8.45 16.27
N GLN A 324 47.63 -7.65 17.29
CA GLN A 324 48.15 -8.15 18.56
C GLN A 324 47.03 -8.32 19.59
N ARG A 325 47.25 -9.20 20.57
CA ARG A 325 46.36 -9.37 21.73
C ARG A 325 46.19 -8.06 22.49
N SER A 326 44.99 -7.80 23.00
CA SER A 326 44.76 -6.62 23.85
C SER A 326 45.54 -6.72 25.16
N THR A 327 46.14 -5.60 25.60
CA THR A 327 46.83 -5.48 26.89
C THR A 327 45.99 -4.73 27.93
N ARG A 328 44.76 -4.34 27.58
CA ARG A 328 43.86 -3.60 28.47
C ARG A 328 43.52 -4.40 29.72
N VAL A 329 43.25 -3.68 30.80
CA VAL A 329 42.70 -4.21 32.03
C VAL A 329 41.52 -3.33 32.36
N PHE A 330 40.32 -3.90 32.44
CA PHE A 330 39.12 -3.14 32.78
C PHE A 330 38.91 -3.17 34.28
N ARG A 331 38.66 -2.02 34.91
CA ARG A 331 38.45 -1.85 36.36
C ARG A 331 37.16 -1.09 36.62
N ALA A 332 36.71 -1.10 37.87
CA ALA A 332 35.59 -0.26 38.30
C ALA A 332 35.81 1.21 37.90
N GLY A 333 34.80 1.82 37.27
CA GLY A 333 34.87 3.16 36.68
C GLY A 333 35.14 3.16 35.18
N ASP A 334 35.65 2.07 34.61
CA ASP A 334 35.65 1.89 33.16
C ASP A 334 34.24 1.56 32.70
N LYS A 335 33.70 2.35 31.77
CA LYS A 335 32.34 2.13 31.23
C LYS A 335 32.11 0.68 30.78
N THR A 336 33.11 0.02 30.19
CA THR A 336 33.00 -1.38 29.76
C THR A 336 32.86 -2.34 30.95
N PHE A 337 33.63 -2.12 32.02
CA PHE A 337 33.53 -2.90 33.25
C PHE A 337 32.15 -2.70 33.88
N ASP A 338 31.75 -1.45 34.08
CA ASP A 338 30.51 -1.09 34.76
C ASP A 338 29.28 -1.63 34.00
N TRP A 339 29.28 -1.54 32.66
CA TRP A 339 28.20 -2.09 31.83
C TRP A 339 28.15 -3.61 31.87
N ALA A 340 29.31 -4.27 31.83
CA ALA A 340 29.38 -5.72 31.95
C ALA A 340 28.84 -6.19 33.30
N MET A 341 29.18 -5.48 34.39
CA MET A 341 28.65 -5.76 35.74
C MET A 341 27.14 -5.53 35.88
N MET A 342 26.52 -4.74 34.98
CA MET A 342 25.07 -4.54 34.88
C MET A 342 24.38 -5.48 33.86
N GLU A 343 25.09 -6.48 33.36
CA GLU A 343 24.64 -7.36 32.28
C GLU A 343 24.23 -6.65 30.98
N LYS A 344 24.86 -5.52 30.66
CA LYS A 344 24.55 -4.75 29.45
C LYS A 344 25.66 -4.85 28.43
N GLY A 345 25.28 -5.20 27.20
CA GLY A 345 26.14 -5.03 26.03
C GLY A 345 26.34 -3.54 25.72
N ARG A 346 27.51 -3.18 25.19
CA ARG A 346 27.87 -1.82 24.80
C ARG A 346 28.35 -1.80 23.37
N PHE A 347 27.77 -0.93 22.55
CA PHE A 347 28.26 -0.62 21.21
C PHE A 347 28.85 0.78 21.19
N VAL A 348 30.05 0.91 20.61
CA VAL A 348 30.71 2.19 20.40
C VAL A 348 31.02 2.34 18.93
N LYS A 349 30.27 3.22 18.26
CA LYS A 349 30.43 3.49 16.82
C LYS A 349 31.75 4.19 16.49
N SER A 350 32.25 5.03 17.40
CA SER A 350 33.51 5.79 17.26
C SER A 350 34.28 5.79 18.58
N ALA A 351 35.33 4.98 18.65
CA ALA A 351 36.20 4.85 19.81
C ALA A 351 36.92 6.17 20.13
N LYS A 352 37.23 6.97 19.11
CA LYS A 352 37.85 8.29 19.28
C LYS A 352 36.95 9.28 20.03
N ASP A 353 35.64 9.19 19.82
CA ASP A 353 34.68 10.10 20.45
C ASP A 353 34.34 9.69 21.88
N GLU A 354 34.31 8.37 22.14
CA GLU A 354 33.88 7.81 23.43
C GLU A 354 35.03 7.56 24.42
N LEU A 355 36.24 7.25 23.95
CA LEU A 355 37.41 6.99 24.79
C LEU A 355 38.16 8.31 25.07
N VAL A 356 38.64 8.45 26.30
CA VAL A 356 39.24 9.68 26.83
C VAL A 356 40.68 9.40 27.30
N GLY A 357 41.56 10.39 27.14
CA GLY A 357 42.97 10.27 27.57
C GLY A 357 43.72 9.21 26.78
N ASP A 358 44.56 8.44 27.48
CA ASP A 358 45.40 7.39 26.88
C ASP A 358 44.58 6.24 26.28
N GLU A 359 43.31 6.08 26.67
CA GLU A 359 42.42 5.08 26.07
C GLU A 359 42.06 5.39 24.61
N ARG A 360 42.25 6.63 24.17
CA ARG A 360 41.92 7.07 22.80
C ARG A 360 42.93 6.55 21.77
N ASP A 361 44.14 6.21 22.18
CA ASP A 361 45.19 5.71 21.29
C ASP A 361 45.02 4.20 21.01
N VAL A 362 43.92 3.86 20.33
CA VAL A 362 43.57 2.50 19.96
C VAL A 362 43.60 2.34 18.43
N PRO A 363 44.04 1.17 17.92
CA PRO A 363 44.15 0.92 16.47
C PRO A 363 42.81 0.55 15.82
N TYR A 364 41.68 0.93 16.44
CA TYR A 364 40.33 0.60 15.98
C TYR A 364 39.39 1.79 16.13
N GLU A 365 38.39 1.86 15.25
CA GLU A 365 37.39 2.94 15.26
C GLU A 365 36.09 2.53 15.94
N THR A 366 35.73 1.25 15.95
CA THR A 366 34.46 0.77 16.51
C THR A 366 34.68 -0.48 17.33
N PHE A 367 33.88 -0.67 18.38
CA PHE A 367 33.91 -1.89 19.18
C PHE A 367 32.55 -2.24 19.81
N LEU A 368 32.38 -3.53 20.09
CA LEU A 368 31.29 -4.12 20.83
C LEU A 368 31.84 -4.82 22.06
N THR A 369 31.13 -4.74 23.17
CA THR A 369 31.40 -5.55 24.36
C THR A 369 30.12 -6.19 24.85
N TYR A 370 30.20 -7.45 25.28
CA TYR A 370 29.06 -8.15 25.86
C TYR A 370 29.49 -8.95 27.10
N PRO A 371 28.74 -8.89 28.21
CA PRO A 371 29.07 -9.63 29.42
C PRO A 371 29.01 -11.14 29.19
N VAL A 372 29.96 -11.85 29.75
CA VAL A 372 29.96 -13.32 29.80
C VAL A 372 29.33 -13.71 31.13
N SER A 373 28.02 -13.96 31.14
CA SER A 373 27.28 -14.28 32.37
C SER A 373 26.24 -15.40 32.19
N ILE A 374 25.86 -16.04 33.30
CA ILE A 374 24.67 -16.92 33.40
C ILE A 374 23.68 -16.31 34.38
N GLY A 375 22.90 -15.36 33.89
CA GLY A 375 21.96 -14.58 34.69
C GLY A 375 22.67 -13.59 35.63
N GLN A 376 21.86 -12.75 36.28
CA GLN A 376 22.24 -11.48 36.90
C GLN A 376 23.42 -11.52 37.88
N ASP A 377 23.63 -12.64 38.57
CA ASP A 377 24.60 -12.72 39.66
C ASP A 377 25.88 -13.51 39.31
N ARG A 378 26.01 -14.01 38.08
CA ARG A 378 27.13 -14.89 37.69
C ARG A 378 27.85 -14.36 36.46
N ILE A 379 28.67 -13.34 36.68
CA ILE A 379 29.50 -12.71 35.66
C ILE A 379 30.89 -13.31 35.72
N HIS A 380 31.36 -13.84 34.59
CA HIS A 380 32.69 -14.43 34.43
C HIS A 380 33.68 -13.48 33.75
N GLY A 381 33.19 -12.44 33.08
CA GLY A 381 34.03 -11.53 32.30
C GLY A 381 33.26 -10.77 31.22
N VAL A 382 33.99 -10.34 30.20
CA VAL A 382 33.44 -9.62 29.04
C VAL A 382 34.10 -10.11 27.75
N LEU A 383 33.27 -10.39 26.74
CA LEU A 383 33.71 -10.63 25.37
C LEU A 383 33.72 -9.29 24.65
N THR A 384 34.82 -8.97 23.97
CA THR A 384 34.96 -7.73 23.20
C THR A 384 35.29 -8.06 21.76
N VAL A 385 34.73 -7.31 20.82
CA VAL A 385 35.08 -7.35 19.40
C VAL A 385 35.34 -5.93 18.90
N ASP A 386 36.49 -5.69 18.29
CA ASP A 386 36.86 -4.39 17.71
C ASP A 386 37.15 -4.47 16.20
N SER A 387 36.88 -3.38 15.48
CA SER A 387 37.08 -3.28 14.03
C SER A 387 37.80 -1.99 13.63
N PRO A 388 38.63 -1.99 12.57
CA PRO A 388 39.49 -0.86 12.26
C PRO A 388 38.70 0.31 11.69
N LYS A 389 37.53 0.08 11.09
CA LYS A 389 36.73 1.12 10.45
C LYS A 389 35.30 1.16 10.98
N THR A 390 34.77 2.38 11.05
CA THR A 390 33.36 2.61 11.30
C THR A 390 32.49 1.95 10.22
N GLY A 391 31.41 1.29 10.61
CA GLY A 391 30.49 0.60 9.70
C GLY A 391 30.77 -0.90 9.51
N ASP A 392 31.94 -1.39 9.93
CA ASP A 392 32.23 -2.82 9.92
C ASP A 392 31.43 -3.57 10.99
N LEU A 393 31.14 -2.89 12.11
CA LEU A 393 30.26 -3.37 13.18
C LEU A 393 28.91 -2.64 13.13
N GLU A 394 27.82 -3.40 13.26
CA GLU A 394 26.44 -2.94 13.27
C GLU A 394 25.70 -3.53 14.47
N GLU A 395 25.29 -2.69 15.41
CA GLU A 395 24.61 -3.13 16.65
C GLU A 395 23.41 -4.06 16.42
N PRO A 396 22.45 -3.79 15.50
CA PRO A 396 21.29 -4.67 15.32
C PRO A 396 21.64 -6.07 14.82
N ARG A 397 22.77 -6.22 14.12
CA ARG A 397 23.23 -7.48 13.53
C ARG A 397 24.16 -8.23 14.47
N ASP A 398 25.14 -7.52 15.02
CA ASP A 398 26.30 -8.10 15.67
C ASP A 398 26.08 -8.30 17.19
N MET A 399 25.26 -7.47 17.84
CA MET A 399 24.99 -7.59 19.28
C MET A 399 24.29 -8.91 19.66
N PRO A 400 23.28 -9.40 18.90
CA PRO A 400 22.66 -10.69 19.20
C PRO A 400 23.64 -11.88 19.06
N ILE A 401 24.56 -11.82 18.10
CA ILE A 401 25.60 -12.84 17.91
C ILE A 401 26.56 -12.82 19.10
N MET A 402 27.02 -11.63 19.49
CA MET A 402 27.86 -11.44 20.68
C MET A 402 27.20 -11.97 21.95
N ALA A 403 25.89 -11.73 22.12
CA ALA A 403 25.12 -12.23 23.26
C ALA A 403 25.09 -13.76 23.32
N LEU A 404 24.80 -14.42 22.18
CA LEU A 404 24.78 -15.87 22.08
C LEU A 404 26.16 -16.47 22.38
N LEU A 405 27.22 -15.96 21.75
CA LEU A 405 28.58 -16.45 21.95
C LEU A 405 29.03 -16.25 23.40
N SER A 406 28.70 -15.11 24.01
CA SER A 406 29.01 -14.84 25.42
C SER A 406 28.30 -15.81 26.37
N ALA A 407 27.04 -16.16 26.09
CA ALA A 407 26.31 -17.15 26.88
C ALA A 407 26.90 -18.57 26.75
N LEU A 408 27.34 -18.95 25.55
CA LEU A 408 28.05 -20.23 25.35
C LEU A 408 29.39 -20.24 26.09
N ILE A 409 30.16 -19.15 26.04
CA ILE A 409 31.40 -19.02 26.82
C ILE A 409 31.10 -19.14 28.32
N ALA A 410 30.06 -18.46 28.83
CA ALA A 410 29.67 -18.55 30.24
C ALA A 410 29.33 -19.99 30.63
N THR A 411 28.65 -20.73 29.76
CA THR A 411 28.33 -22.16 29.95
C THR A 411 29.59 -23.00 30.11
N THR A 412 30.66 -22.72 29.35
CA THR A 412 31.94 -23.43 29.52
C THR A 412 32.61 -23.15 30.87
N TYR A 413 32.45 -21.96 31.45
CA TYR A 413 32.99 -21.67 32.78
C TYR A 413 32.20 -22.40 33.87
N GLU A 414 30.88 -22.44 33.74
CA GLU A 414 30.02 -23.10 34.73
C GLU A 414 30.19 -24.62 34.70
N SER A 415 30.44 -25.22 33.52
CA SER A 415 30.73 -26.66 33.43
C SER A 415 32.02 -27.05 34.15
N GLU A 416 33.02 -26.16 34.23
CA GLU A 416 34.24 -26.42 35.00
C GLU A 416 34.00 -26.39 36.52
N LYS A 417 33.00 -25.64 36.98
CA LYS A 417 32.74 -25.36 38.40
C LYS A 417 31.88 -26.44 39.05
N TYR A 418 30.83 -26.90 38.38
CA TYR A 418 29.89 -27.86 38.96
C TYR A 418 30.18 -29.29 38.46
N PRO A 419 30.43 -30.25 39.36
CA PRO A 419 30.49 -31.65 38.97
C PRO A 419 29.11 -32.12 38.51
N LYS A 420 29.07 -32.98 37.49
CA LYS A 420 27.81 -33.62 37.10
C LYS A 420 27.27 -34.45 38.28
N PRO A 421 25.96 -34.37 38.59
CA PRO A 421 25.34 -35.31 39.50
C PRO A 421 25.53 -36.73 38.92
N ARG A 422 26.03 -37.64 39.75
CA ARG A 422 26.27 -39.04 39.37
C ARG A 422 24.99 -39.83 39.23
#